data_AF-A0A2N2CQ94-F1
#
_entry.id   AF-A0A2N2CQ94-F1
#
_cell.length_a   1.000
_cell.length_b   1.000
_cell.length_c   1.000
_cell.angle_alpha   90.00
_cell.angle_beta   90.00
_cell.angle_gamma   90.00
#
_symmetry.space_group_name_H-M   'P 1'
#
loop_
_entity.id
_entity.type
_entity.pdbx_description
1 polymer ?
#
loop_
_entity_poly.entity_id
_entity_poly.type
_entity_poly.pdbx_seq_one_letter_code
_entity_poly.pdbx_strand_id
1 'polypeptide(L)'
;MKIKSVVLWSIGIAVVLFGVLVLPFLIWNNQASTSLNVWVVDKTVPNPSYKEHKGLMWALNSEKVVLESTGNPLRYDSDYYGVFPKSDQDYQVREIPQTQEMPQLIYLADTDGVYRSDFNGVASDDIYAGVAQKPLVGDLSEADLTSIKNNLGGGNTIIGEFDIWDADSQQGLQDIFRVSF
;
A
#
# COMPACT_ATOMS: atom_id res chain seq x y z
N MET A 1 11.11 -6.23 59.08
CA MET A 1 10.21 -5.32 58.30
C MET A 1 10.71 -5.00 56.90
N LYS A 2 11.98 -4.61 56.68
CA LYS A 2 12.50 -4.17 55.37
C LYS A 2 12.35 -5.17 54.20
N ILE A 3 12.57 -6.47 54.43
CA ILE A 3 12.50 -7.51 53.38
C ILE A 3 11.07 -7.67 52.83
N LYS A 4 10.04 -7.60 53.69
CA LYS A 4 8.63 -7.71 53.27
C LYS A 4 8.23 -6.52 52.39
N SER A 5 8.71 -5.32 52.72
CA SER A 5 8.49 -4.13 51.90
C SER A 5 9.18 -4.25 50.53
N VAL A 6 10.43 -4.71 50.47
CA VAL A 6 11.15 -4.90 49.19
C VAL A 6 10.43 -5.91 48.30
N VAL A 7 10.00 -7.05 48.84
CA VAL A 7 9.23 -8.05 48.08
C VAL A 7 7.92 -7.47 47.55
N LEU A 8 7.20 -6.70 48.36
CA LEU A 8 5.95 -6.06 47.94
C LEU A 8 6.17 -5.05 46.80
N TRP A 9 7.24 -4.24 46.87
CA TRP A 9 7.62 -3.31 45.81
C TRP A 9 8.02 -4.04 44.52
N SER A 10 8.79 -5.12 44.62
CA SER A 10 9.16 -5.93 43.45
C SER A 10 7.96 -6.54 42.75
N ILE A 11 6.98 -7.05 43.51
CA ILE A 11 5.72 -7.56 42.94
C ILE A 11 4.94 -6.42 42.26
N GLY A 12 4.84 -5.25 42.90
CA GLY A 12 4.17 -4.10 42.33
C GLY A 12 4.77 -3.67 40.98
N ILE A 13 6.11 -3.56 40.91
CA ILE A 13 6.82 -3.23 39.67
C ILE A 13 6.59 -4.28 38.60
N ALA A 14 6.66 -5.57 38.96
CA ALA A 14 6.41 -6.67 38.02
C ALA A 14 5.00 -6.62 37.44
N VAL A 15 3.98 -6.34 38.25
CA VAL A 15 2.58 -6.19 37.78
C VAL A 15 2.43 -5.00 36.84
N VAL A 16 3.06 -3.86 37.15
CA VAL A 16 3.02 -2.69 36.27
C VAL A 16 3.71 -2.97 34.94
N LEU A 17 4.90 -3.58 34.96
CA LEU A 17 5.62 -3.96 33.73
C LEU A 17 4.80 -4.94 32.89
N PHE A 18 4.19 -5.93 33.52
CA PHE A 18 3.29 -6.85 32.86
C PHE A 18 2.10 -6.13 32.23
N GLY A 19 1.48 -5.20 32.97
CA GLY A 19 0.40 -4.35 32.46
C GLY A 19 0.82 -3.54 31.24
N VAL A 20 1.96 -2.87 31.28
CA VAL A 20 2.48 -2.08 30.15
C VAL A 20 2.73 -2.93 28.90
N LEU A 21 3.16 -4.19 29.06
CA LEU A 21 3.39 -5.10 27.93
C LEU A 21 2.10 -5.70 27.37
N VAL A 22 1.12 -6.00 28.21
CA VAL A 22 -0.09 -6.74 27.81
C VAL A 22 -1.25 -5.83 27.44
N LEU A 23 -1.41 -4.69 28.10
CA LEU A 23 -2.54 -3.79 27.86
C LEU A 23 -2.64 -3.30 26.41
N PRO A 24 -1.56 -2.88 25.73
CA PRO A 24 -1.66 -2.45 24.32
C PRO A 24 -2.21 -3.57 23.43
N PHE A 25 -1.76 -4.81 23.63
CA PHE A 25 -2.26 -5.97 22.89
C PHE A 25 -3.74 -6.24 23.18
N LEU A 26 -4.18 -6.15 24.44
CA LEU A 26 -5.58 -6.33 24.81
C LEU A 26 -6.47 -5.22 24.23
N ILE A 27 -6.02 -3.97 24.31
CA ILE A 27 -6.74 -2.82 23.75
C ILE A 27 -6.87 -3.00 22.24
N TRP A 28 -5.77 -3.30 21.55
CA TRP A 28 -5.76 -3.54 20.12
C TRP A 28 -6.67 -4.71 19.75
N ASN A 29 -6.58 -5.84 20.44
CA ASN A 29 -7.42 -7.01 20.15
C ASN A 29 -8.94 -6.72 20.28
N ASN A 30 -9.34 -5.86 21.21
CA ASN A 30 -10.74 -5.48 21.42
C ASN A 30 -11.21 -4.27 20.58
N GLN A 31 -10.32 -3.59 19.87
CA GLN A 31 -10.70 -2.51 18.96
C GLN A 31 -11.59 -3.04 17.81
N ALA A 32 -12.64 -2.30 17.48
CA ALA A 32 -13.51 -2.64 16.36
C ALA A 32 -12.78 -2.46 15.02
N SER A 33 -13.08 -3.32 14.05
CA SER A 33 -12.54 -3.18 12.69
C SER A 33 -13.34 -2.16 11.88
N THR A 34 -12.66 -1.46 10.97
CA THR A 34 -13.28 -0.52 10.03
C THR A 34 -13.35 -1.18 8.66
N SER A 35 -14.57 -1.36 8.15
CA SER A 35 -14.79 -1.93 6.81
C SER A 35 -14.64 -0.84 5.75
N LEU A 36 -13.71 -1.00 4.80
CA LEU A 36 -13.48 -0.08 3.69
C LEU A 36 -13.27 -0.85 2.38
N ASN A 37 -13.88 -0.36 1.29
CA ASN A 37 -13.45 -0.62 -0.08
C ASN A 37 -12.18 0.20 -0.36
N VAL A 38 -11.05 -0.48 -0.37
CA VAL A 38 -9.72 0.09 -0.57
C VAL A 38 -9.18 -0.38 -1.92
N TRP A 39 -8.82 0.58 -2.76
CA TRP A 39 -8.05 0.32 -3.98
C TRP A 39 -6.59 0.65 -3.72
N VAL A 40 -5.74 -0.37 -3.70
CA VAL A 40 -4.29 -0.21 -3.76
C VAL A 40 -3.84 -0.41 -5.19
N VAL A 41 -3.09 0.53 -5.74
CA VAL A 41 -2.53 0.48 -7.08
C VAL A 41 -1.02 0.53 -6.97
N ASP A 42 -0.37 -0.52 -7.43
CA ASP A 42 1.09 -0.64 -7.48
C ASP A 42 1.47 -1.37 -8.77
N LYS A 43 2.09 -0.62 -9.67
CA LYS A 43 2.48 -1.09 -10.99
C LYS A 43 3.94 -1.53 -11.06
N THR A 44 4.69 -1.40 -9.97
CA THR A 44 6.15 -1.54 -9.95
C THR A 44 6.56 -2.60 -8.93
N VAL A 45 6.00 -3.81 -9.08
CA VAL A 45 6.30 -4.98 -8.23
C VAL A 45 7.17 -6.00 -9.01
N PRO A 46 8.49 -5.78 -9.12
CA PRO A 46 9.37 -6.66 -9.90
C PRO A 46 9.66 -7.99 -9.19
N ASN A 47 9.46 -8.06 -7.87
CA ASN A 47 9.77 -9.22 -7.05
C ASN A 47 8.85 -9.35 -5.82
N PRO A 48 8.81 -10.50 -5.14
CA PRO A 48 7.93 -10.75 -3.98
C PRO A 48 8.26 -9.97 -2.69
N SER A 49 9.00 -8.87 -2.75
CA SER A 49 9.22 -7.99 -1.58
C SER A 49 7.99 -7.12 -1.28
N TYR A 50 7.26 -6.72 -2.33
CA TYR A 50 6.09 -5.83 -2.25
C TYR A 50 6.39 -4.51 -1.53
N LYS A 51 7.61 -3.99 -1.72
CA LYS A 51 8.17 -2.90 -0.90
C LYS A 51 7.29 -1.65 -0.90
N GLU A 52 6.77 -1.25 -2.06
CA GLU A 52 6.13 0.06 -2.21
C GLU A 52 4.79 0.13 -1.45
N HIS A 53 3.87 -0.82 -1.64
CA HIS A 53 2.56 -0.76 -0.96
C HIS A 53 2.47 -1.44 0.42
N LYS A 54 3.43 -2.30 0.79
CA LYS A 54 3.37 -3.08 2.05
C LYS A 54 3.37 -2.20 3.29
N GLY A 55 4.05 -1.05 3.25
CA GLY A 55 4.11 -0.10 4.36
C GLY A 55 2.72 0.42 4.74
N LEU A 56 1.96 0.94 3.76
CA LEU A 56 0.61 1.43 4.03
C LEU A 56 -0.34 0.30 4.42
N MET A 57 -0.30 -0.86 3.75
CA MET A 57 -1.16 -1.98 4.12
C MET A 57 -0.90 -2.45 5.56
N TRP A 58 0.35 -2.44 6.02
CA TRP A 58 0.68 -2.73 7.43
C TRP A 58 0.05 -1.69 8.37
N ALA A 59 0.09 -0.40 8.03
CA ALA A 59 -0.53 0.65 8.83
C ALA A 59 -2.07 0.49 8.88
N LEU A 60 -2.70 0.24 7.73
CA LEU A 60 -4.16 0.00 7.63
C LEU A 60 -4.58 -1.22 8.45
N ASN A 61 -3.84 -2.33 8.37
CA ASN A 61 -4.08 -3.53 9.17
C ASN A 61 -3.87 -3.28 10.67
N SER A 62 -2.91 -2.44 11.04
CA SER A 62 -2.68 -2.03 12.43
C SER A 62 -3.84 -1.21 12.99
N GLU A 63 -4.53 -0.43 12.14
CA GLU A 63 -5.79 0.27 12.46
C GLU A 63 -7.04 -0.60 12.27
N LYS A 64 -6.86 -1.90 12.04
CA LYS A 64 -7.93 -2.89 11.81
C LYS A 64 -8.88 -2.53 10.66
N VAL A 65 -8.35 -1.93 9.61
CA VAL A 65 -9.07 -1.82 8.34
C VAL A 65 -9.22 -3.22 7.74
N VAL A 66 -10.43 -3.53 7.28
CA VAL A 66 -10.76 -4.78 6.57
C VAL A 66 -11.45 -4.47 5.26
N LEU A 67 -11.26 -5.33 4.26
CA LEU A 67 -11.88 -5.20 2.96
C LEU A 67 -13.39 -5.35 3.09
N GLU A 68 -14.15 -4.36 2.61
CA GLU A 68 -15.61 -4.36 2.67
C GLU A 68 -16.24 -5.59 1.99
N SER A 69 -15.61 -6.08 0.92
CA SER A 69 -16.09 -7.23 0.16
C SER A 69 -15.97 -8.57 0.90
N THR A 70 -15.01 -8.71 1.82
CA THR A 70 -14.69 -10.01 2.45
C THR A 70 -14.64 -10.00 3.97
N GLY A 71 -14.54 -8.83 4.60
CA GLY A 71 -14.28 -8.67 6.03
C GLY A 71 -12.87 -9.08 6.46
N ASN A 72 -11.97 -9.41 5.53
CA ASN A 72 -10.60 -9.82 5.83
C ASN A 72 -9.63 -8.64 5.88
N PRO A 73 -8.52 -8.74 6.63
CA PRO A 73 -7.41 -7.78 6.55
C PRO A 73 -6.81 -7.73 5.14
N LEU A 74 -6.19 -6.60 4.79
CA LEU A 74 -5.52 -6.43 3.51
C LEU A 74 -4.28 -7.33 3.43
N ARG A 75 -4.11 -7.98 2.29
CA ARG A 75 -2.95 -8.81 1.96
C ARG A 75 -2.11 -8.16 0.87
N TYR A 76 -0.85 -7.88 1.17
CA TYR A 76 0.10 -7.31 0.23
C TYR A 76 0.36 -8.19 -1.00
N ASP A 77 0.16 -9.51 -0.90
CA ASP A 77 0.41 -10.44 -2.00
C ASP A 77 -0.82 -10.68 -2.89
N SER A 78 -1.99 -10.13 -2.55
CA SER A 78 -3.22 -10.39 -3.29
C SER A 78 -4.16 -9.21 -3.45
N ASP A 79 -4.08 -8.15 -2.66
CA ASP A 79 -5.15 -7.14 -2.55
C ASP A 79 -4.72 -5.78 -3.13
N TYR A 80 -4.16 -5.82 -4.34
CA TYR A 80 -3.79 -4.63 -5.12
C TYR A 80 -4.05 -4.84 -6.63
N TYR A 81 -4.08 -3.74 -7.37
CA TYR A 81 -4.12 -3.67 -8.82
C TYR A 81 -2.73 -3.33 -9.36
N GLY A 82 -2.32 -4.01 -10.42
CA GLY A 82 -1.01 -3.86 -11.05
C GLY A 82 -0.27 -5.18 -11.21
N VAL A 83 1.05 -5.19 -11.00
CA VAL A 83 1.92 -6.28 -11.45
C VAL A 83 2.12 -7.32 -10.34
N PHE A 84 1.93 -8.60 -10.65
CA PHE A 84 2.14 -9.74 -9.77
C PHE A 84 3.32 -10.56 -10.27
N PRO A 85 4.46 -10.59 -9.56
CA PRO A 85 5.61 -11.38 -9.97
C PRO A 85 5.34 -12.88 -9.76
N LYS A 86 5.64 -13.71 -10.77
CA LYS A 86 5.51 -15.18 -10.69
C LYS A 86 6.85 -15.89 -10.58
N SER A 87 7.74 -15.66 -11.56
CA SER A 87 9.09 -16.22 -11.66
C SER A 87 9.94 -15.32 -12.56
N ASP A 88 11.22 -15.62 -12.79
CA ASP A 88 12.13 -14.81 -13.61
C ASP A 88 11.47 -14.33 -14.92
N GLN A 89 11.20 -13.01 -14.99
CA GLN A 89 10.58 -12.31 -16.11
C GLN A 89 9.14 -12.73 -16.49
N ASP A 90 8.44 -13.49 -15.63
CA ASP A 90 7.01 -13.79 -15.78
C ASP A 90 6.18 -13.03 -14.74
N TYR A 91 5.08 -12.45 -15.22
CA TYR A 91 4.20 -11.60 -14.43
C TYR A 91 2.73 -11.78 -14.83
N GLN A 92 1.85 -11.44 -13.91
CA GLN A 92 0.43 -11.25 -14.16
C GLN A 92 0.06 -9.81 -13.87
N VAL A 93 -0.75 -9.20 -14.73
CA VAL A 93 -1.31 -7.87 -14.45
C VAL A 93 -2.74 -8.04 -13.98
N ARG A 94 -3.10 -7.31 -12.93
CA ARG A 94 -4.48 -7.10 -12.52
C ARG A 94 -4.87 -5.67 -12.82
N GLU A 95 -5.77 -5.50 -13.77
CA GLU A 95 -6.29 -4.19 -14.15
C GLU A 95 -7.26 -3.63 -13.11
N ILE A 96 -7.32 -2.30 -13.03
CA ILE A 96 -8.35 -1.61 -12.25
C ILE A 96 -9.72 -1.88 -12.91
N PRO A 97 -10.74 -2.27 -12.13
CA PRO A 97 -12.06 -2.54 -12.68
C PRO A 97 -12.64 -1.29 -13.35
N GLN A 98 -13.29 -1.47 -14.50
CA GLN A 98 -13.91 -0.37 -15.26
C GLN A 98 -15.36 -0.10 -14.81
N THR A 99 -15.82 -0.81 -13.79
CA THR A 99 -17.12 -0.64 -13.14
C THR A 99 -17.07 0.51 -12.12
N GLN A 100 -18.24 1.06 -11.81
CA GLN A 100 -18.38 2.06 -10.76
C GLN A 100 -18.50 1.36 -9.41
N GLU A 101 -17.42 1.36 -8.63
CA GLU A 101 -17.30 0.74 -7.30
C GLU A 101 -17.18 1.76 -6.16
N MET A 102 -16.86 3.02 -6.47
CA MET A 102 -16.79 4.15 -5.53
C MET A 102 -15.99 3.83 -4.24
N PRO A 103 -14.72 3.39 -4.35
CA PRO A 103 -13.90 2.98 -3.20
C PRO A 103 -13.70 4.13 -2.21
N GLN A 104 -13.83 3.90 -0.91
CA GLN A 104 -13.63 4.99 0.07
C GLN A 104 -12.17 5.43 0.14
N LEU A 105 -11.20 4.57 -0.21
CA LEU A 105 -9.77 4.88 -0.27
C LEU A 105 -9.16 4.39 -1.58
N ILE A 106 -8.46 5.28 -2.28
CA ILE A 106 -7.58 4.96 -3.42
C ILE A 106 -6.16 5.33 -3.03
N TYR A 107 -5.23 4.38 -3.10
CA TYR A 107 -3.82 4.57 -2.80
C TYR A 107 -2.97 4.18 -3.99
N LEU A 108 -2.21 5.13 -4.51
CA LEU A 108 -1.27 4.97 -5.60
C LEU A 108 0.14 4.90 -4.99
N ALA A 109 0.77 3.72 -5.01
CA ALA A 109 2.10 3.52 -4.44
C ALA A 109 3.18 3.95 -5.45
N ASP A 110 3.38 3.14 -6.49
CA ASP A 110 4.29 3.41 -7.59
C ASP A 110 3.59 3.01 -8.88
N THR A 111 3.66 3.88 -9.90
CA THR A 111 2.90 3.68 -11.14
C THR A 111 3.72 3.73 -12.42
N ASP A 112 5.06 3.79 -12.32
CA ASP A 112 5.98 3.91 -13.47
C ASP A 112 6.20 2.55 -14.21
N GLY A 113 5.76 1.45 -13.60
CA GLY A 113 5.82 0.13 -14.20
C GLY A 113 7.13 -0.61 -13.91
N VAL A 114 7.20 -1.87 -14.37
CA VAL A 114 8.36 -2.74 -14.17
C VAL A 114 9.27 -2.70 -15.40
N TYR A 115 10.53 -2.40 -15.20
CA TYR A 115 11.57 -2.34 -16.22
C TYR A 115 12.43 -3.60 -16.24
N ARG A 116 13.16 -3.81 -17.34
CA ARG A 116 14.04 -4.98 -17.50
C ARG A 116 15.21 -4.97 -16.51
N SER A 117 15.68 -3.79 -16.13
CA SER A 117 16.73 -3.57 -15.14
C SER A 117 16.34 -4.03 -13.74
N ASP A 118 15.05 -3.93 -13.38
CA ASP A 118 14.55 -4.26 -12.04
C ASP A 118 14.72 -5.74 -11.68
N PHE A 119 14.76 -6.62 -12.69
CA PHE A 119 15.00 -8.06 -12.50
C PHE A 119 16.47 -8.40 -12.18
N ASN A 120 17.42 -7.54 -12.56
CA ASN A 120 18.84 -7.86 -12.45
C ASN A 120 19.49 -7.27 -11.18
N GLY A 121 18.77 -6.47 -10.40
CA GLY A 121 19.31 -5.79 -9.20
C GLY A 121 20.44 -4.80 -9.52
N VAL A 122 20.68 -4.53 -10.80
CA VAL A 122 21.57 -3.49 -11.27
C VAL A 122 20.69 -2.26 -11.39
N ALA A 123 20.88 -1.28 -10.50
CA ALA A 123 20.42 0.08 -10.78
C ALA A 123 21.00 0.41 -12.16
N SER A 124 20.15 0.45 -13.17
CA SER A 124 20.61 0.72 -14.52
C SER A 124 21.15 2.14 -14.50
N ASP A 125 22.47 2.29 -14.56
CA ASP A 125 23.14 3.56 -14.87
C ASP A 125 22.55 4.18 -16.16
N ASP A 126 21.87 3.38 -16.99
CA ASP A 126 21.11 3.80 -18.16
C ASP A 126 19.86 4.65 -17.87
N ILE A 127 19.23 4.55 -16.68
CA ILE A 127 18.11 5.45 -16.30
C ILE A 127 18.63 6.89 -16.14
N TYR A 128 19.88 7.05 -15.72
CA TYR A 128 20.56 8.35 -15.64
C TYR A 128 21.25 8.77 -16.95
N ALA A 129 21.30 7.91 -17.97
CA ALA A 129 21.92 8.19 -19.27
C ALA A 129 21.01 8.97 -20.24
N GLY A 130 19.78 9.33 -19.82
CA GLY A 130 18.85 10.11 -20.63
C GLY A 130 18.22 9.35 -21.80
N VAL A 131 18.28 8.01 -21.78
CA VAL A 131 17.59 7.16 -22.75
C VAL A 131 16.25 6.74 -22.13
N ALA A 132 15.16 7.31 -22.64
CA ALA A 132 13.81 6.91 -22.23
C ALA A 132 13.63 5.40 -22.51
N GLN A 133 13.49 4.61 -21.45
CA GLN A 133 13.09 3.20 -21.56
C GLN A 133 11.57 3.13 -21.42
N LYS A 134 10.95 2.20 -22.14
CA LYS A 134 9.54 1.88 -21.93
C LYS A 134 9.47 0.74 -20.91
N PRO A 135 8.59 0.79 -19.91
CA PRO A 135 8.41 -0.32 -18.99
C PRO A 135 7.99 -1.57 -19.77
N LEU A 136 8.39 -2.74 -19.25
CA LEU A 136 7.95 -4.03 -19.80
C LEU A 136 6.45 -4.22 -19.59
N VAL A 137 5.95 -3.70 -18.48
CA VAL A 137 4.56 -3.82 -18.05
C VAL A 137 4.25 -2.81 -16.95
N GLY A 138 3.00 -2.41 -16.87
CA GLY A 138 2.42 -1.90 -15.63
C GLY A 138 2.18 -0.39 -15.63
N ASP A 139 2.76 0.38 -16.53
CA ASP A 139 2.54 1.81 -16.66
C ASP A 139 1.07 2.21 -16.45
N LEU A 140 0.86 3.30 -15.72
CA LEU A 140 -0.49 3.79 -15.43
C LEU A 140 -1.19 4.18 -16.72
N SER A 141 -2.09 3.32 -17.18
CA SER A 141 -2.72 3.50 -18.48
C SER A 141 -3.80 4.59 -18.47
N GLU A 142 -4.16 5.10 -19.66
CA GLU A 142 -5.33 5.98 -19.81
C GLU A 142 -6.62 5.32 -19.30
N ALA A 143 -6.73 3.99 -19.39
CA ALA A 143 -7.86 3.23 -18.88
C ALA A 143 -7.88 3.18 -17.33
N ASP A 144 -6.72 3.09 -16.70
CA ASP A 144 -6.57 3.19 -15.24
C ASP A 144 -6.97 4.57 -14.75
N LEU A 145 -6.42 5.62 -15.38
CA LEU A 145 -6.74 7.02 -15.06
C LEU A 145 -8.23 7.32 -15.24
N THR A 146 -8.83 6.82 -16.32
CA THR A 146 -10.26 6.96 -16.59
C THR A 146 -11.09 6.25 -15.52
N SER A 147 -10.72 5.02 -15.14
CA SER A 147 -11.44 4.29 -14.09
C SER A 147 -11.33 4.98 -12.73
N ILE A 148 -10.13 5.42 -12.34
CA ILE A 148 -9.92 6.18 -11.10
C ILE A 148 -10.82 7.42 -11.12
N LYS A 149 -10.75 8.23 -12.18
CA LYS A 149 -11.56 9.46 -12.33
C LYS A 149 -13.06 9.20 -12.24
N ASN A 150 -13.56 8.14 -12.87
CA ASN A 150 -14.97 7.76 -12.84
C ASN A 150 -15.44 7.27 -11.47
N ASN A 151 -14.52 6.84 -10.61
CA ASN A 151 -14.78 6.35 -9.27
C ASN A 151 -14.55 7.40 -8.18
N LEU A 152 -14.14 8.62 -8.55
CA LEU A 152 -14.07 9.78 -7.66
C LEU A 152 -15.43 10.47 -7.49
N GLY A 153 -15.56 11.27 -6.43
CA GLY A 153 -16.74 12.11 -6.16
C GLY A 153 -17.72 11.54 -5.13
N GLY A 154 -17.44 10.37 -4.57
CA GLY A 154 -18.23 9.73 -3.50
C GLY A 154 -17.77 10.07 -2.08
N GLY A 155 -16.93 11.10 -1.91
CA GLY A 155 -16.25 11.38 -0.64
C GLY A 155 -15.00 10.50 -0.43
N ASN A 156 -14.44 9.96 -1.52
CA ASN A 156 -13.24 9.14 -1.51
C ASN A 156 -12.05 9.93 -0.95
N THR A 157 -11.14 9.22 -0.28
CA THR A 157 -9.77 9.69 -0.02
C THR A 157 -8.86 9.14 -1.11
N ILE A 158 -8.03 10.00 -1.70
CA ILE A 158 -6.96 9.58 -2.62
C ILE A 158 -5.61 9.98 -2.05
N ILE A 159 -4.68 9.03 -2.04
CA ILE A 159 -3.30 9.19 -1.59
C ILE A 159 -2.41 8.74 -2.74
N GLY A 160 -1.41 9.55 -3.07
CA GLY A 160 -0.36 9.17 -4.01
C GLY A 160 1.01 9.39 -3.37
N GLU A 161 1.93 8.45 -3.56
CA GLU A 161 3.31 8.62 -3.13
C GLU A 161 4.12 9.43 -4.15
N PHE A 162 5.44 9.49 -3.96
CA PHE A 162 6.33 10.34 -4.73
C PHE A 162 6.46 9.89 -6.19
N ASP A 163 6.56 8.58 -6.45
CA ASP A 163 6.86 8.00 -7.77
C ASP A 163 5.61 7.56 -8.55
N ILE A 164 4.54 8.36 -8.49
CA ILE A 164 3.31 8.10 -9.26
C ILE A 164 3.25 8.86 -10.59
N TRP A 165 4.15 9.82 -10.83
CA TRP A 165 4.13 10.66 -12.03
C TRP A 165 5.13 10.18 -13.07
N ASP A 166 4.63 9.66 -14.19
CA ASP A 166 5.38 9.49 -15.43
C ASP A 166 4.90 10.50 -16.50
N ALA A 167 5.60 10.56 -17.64
CA ALA A 167 5.26 11.51 -18.71
C ALA A 167 3.88 11.27 -19.35
N ASP A 168 3.43 10.01 -19.39
CA ASP A 168 2.19 9.61 -20.06
C ASP A 168 0.95 9.79 -19.15
N SER A 169 1.14 9.71 -17.84
CA SER A 169 0.11 9.82 -16.80
C SER A 169 0.01 11.21 -16.18
N GLN A 170 0.99 12.09 -16.42
CA GLN A 170 1.10 13.40 -15.76
C GLN A 170 -0.18 14.22 -15.82
N GLN A 171 -0.76 14.39 -17.01
CA GLN A 171 -1.97 15.20 -17.19
C GLN A 171 -3.16 14.57 -16.44
N GLY A 172 -3.31 13.25 -16.49
CA GLY A 172 -4.38 12.54 -15.81
C GLY A 172 -4.28 12.67 -14.29
N LEU A 173 -3.07 12.60 -13.74
CA LEU A 173 -2.83 12.76 -12.31
C LEU A 173 -2.99 14.20 -11.84
N GLN A 174 -2.58 15.19 -12.65
CA GLN A 174 -2.88 16.60 -12.37
C GLN A 174 -4.38 16.86 -12.27
N ASP A 175 -5.16 16.28 -13.20
CA ASP A 175 -6.62 16.34 -13.17
C ASP A 175 -7.22 15.68 -11.91
N ILE A 176 -6.73 14.49 -11.56
CA ILE A 176 -7.20 13.71 -10.40
C ILE A 176 -6.90 14.42 -9.08
N PHE A 177 -5.66 14.88 -8.88
CA PHE A 177 -5.22 15.54 -7.65
C PHE A 177 -5.54 17.04 -7.62
N ARG A 178 -5.97 17.62 -8.75
CA ARG A 178 -6.25 19.06 -8.92
C ARG A 178 -5.03 19.93 -8.60
N VAL A 179 -3.87 19.52 -9.10
CA VAL A 179 -2.60 20.22 -8.95
C VAL A 179 -2.04 20.61 -10.31
N SER A 180 -1.25 21.69 -10.35
CA SER A 180 -0.47 22.10 -11.52
C SER A 180 0.94 22.44 -11.06
N PHE A 181 1.95 21.95 -11.77
CA PHE A 181 3.37 22.21 -11.48
C PHE A 181 4.00 23.07 -12.58
#